data_AF-A0A9D7XGG7-F1
#
_entry.id   AF-A0A9D7XGG7-F1
#
_cell.length_a   1.000
_cell.length_b   1.000
_cell.length_c   1.000
_cell.angle_alpha   90.00
_cell.angle_beta   90.00
_cell.angle_gamma   90.00
#
_symmetry.space_group_name_H-M   'P 1'
#
loop_
_entity.id
_entity.type
_entity.pdbx_description
1 polymer ?
#
loop_
_entity_poly.entity_id
_entity_poly.type
_entity_poly.pdbx_seq_one_letter_code
_entity_poly.pdbx_strand_id
1 'polypeptide(L)'
;MSDLGFSTPRPAQLRRFGRVFYPAGLRLQKALAAYVNEPGRPDQLVILEHDAVFTLGRNATPADIHMSEDFLASQGVSVHRTDRGGEVTYHGPGQIVAYPICNLRGGREDVGRLVRGLEEAMIRTAADFGVVADRLKGAPGIWVETAKYRQGGGPEKLGAIGLHLSKWISTHGIAFNVRPNLDHFRWITPCGFTDKGVCSLASLLGDGAPTWAEAADRLQAHLIDGLAMDLQPTRASSRSVSALTWRRGPGGPEVLMMLRVPAHGFWWQSVTGMMEPGEEPEQTAHRELLEETGLIGVLRPLGLTHSFWVDSSIVRFPDPEPRFNTEICYSMEVSPEAEVRLEPSEHSEYQWCGLDEALDRMKWEGSKAAVVLLKKALGF
;
A
#
# COMPACT_ATOMS: atom_id res chain seq x y z
N MET A 1 -15.19 33.09 1.79
CA MET A 1 -14.69 32.10 2.77
C MET A 1 -13.75 31.20 1.99
N SER A 2 -12.49 31.04 2.41
CA SER A 2 -11.46 30.43 1.55
C SER A 2 -11.89 29.05 1.02
N ASP A 3 -11.80 28.86 -0.31
CA ASP A 3 -11.93 27.54 -0.95
C ASP A 3 -10.78 26.58 -0.58
N LEU A 4 -9.77 27.13 0.10
CA LEU A 4 -8.64 26.44 0.71
C LEU A 4 -9.07 25.76 2.02
N GLY A 5 -8.61 24.52 2.23
CA GLY A 5 -8.95 23.64 3.35
C GLY A 5 -8.75 24.26 4.74
N PHE A 6 -7.75 23.81 5.50
CA PHE A 6 -7.47 24.38 6.84
C PHE A 6 -6.48 25.53 6.72
N SER A 7 -6.62 26.57 7.57
CA SER A 7 -5.75 27.74 7.57
C SER A 7 -4.84 27.86 8.80
N THR A 8 -5.18 27.18 9.90
CA THR A 8 -4.37 27.19 11.12
C THR A 8 -3.38 26.04 11.07
N PRO A 9 -2.05 26.26 11.01
CA PRO A 9 -1.06 25.18 10.94
C PRO A 9 -1.14 24.22 12.12
N ARG A 10 -0.86 22.93 11.86
CA ARG A 10 -0.70 21.91 12.90
C ARG A 10 0.54 21.05 12.65
N PRO A 11 1.27 20.65 13.71
CA PRO A 11 2.37 19.70 13.58
C PRO A 11 1.92 18.46 12.82
N ALA A 12 2.69 18.06 11.81
CA ALA A 12 2.38 16.90 10.98
C ALA A 12 3.67 16.15 10.60
N GLN A 13 3.57 14.86 10.29
CA GLN A 13 4.67 14.07 9.76
C GLN A 13 4.29 13.49 8.41
N LEU A 14 5.19 13.63 7.44
CA LEU A 14 5.07 13.03 6.12
C LEU A 14 5.74 11.66 6.11
N ARG A 15 5.03 10.64 5.61
CA ARG A 15 5.55 9.28 5.43
C ARG A 15 5.31 8.86 3.99
N ARG A 16 6.39 8.63 3.24
CA ARG A 16 6.33 8.09 1.88
C ARG A 16 6.70 6.62 1.91
N PHE A 17 5.79 5.78 1.44
CA PHE A 17 6.03 4.37 1.20
C PHE A 17 5.96 4.11 -0.30
N GLY A 18 6.58 3.01 -0.73
CA GLY A 18 6.37 2.48 -2.07
C GLY A 18 5.08 1.68 -2.10
N ARG A 19 5.21 0.42 -2.47
CA ARG A 19 4.10 -0.53 -2.44
C ARG A 19 3.73 -0.90 -1.01
N VAL A 20 2.44 -0.93 -0.71
CA VAL A 20 1.91 -1.44 0.56
C VAL A 20 0.74 -2.36 0.25
N PHE A 21 0.72 -3.59 0.77
CA PHE A 21 -0.47 -4.44 0.65
C PHE A 21 -1.65 -3.81 1.39
N TYR A 22 -2.86 -3.89 0.83
CA TYR A 22 -4.02 -3.18 1.39
C TYR A 22 -4.29 -3.52 2.88
N PRO A 23 -4.26 -4.80 3.33
CA PRO A 23 -4.42 -5.11 4.75
C PRO A 23 -3.31 -4.53 5.64
N ALA A 24 -2.05 -4.51 5.17
CA ALA A 24 -0.94 -3.87 5.87
C ALA A 24 -1.16 -2.35 5.98
N GLY A 25 -1.71 -1.73 4.92
CA GLY A 25 -2.15 -0.33 4.92
C GLY A 25 -3.22 -0.05 5.97
N LEU A 26 -4.22 -0.91 6.13
CA LEU A 26 -5.23 -0.76 7.19
C LEU A 26 -4.61 -0.84 8.59
N ARG A 27 -3.70 -1.79 8.83
CA ARG A 27 -2.99 -1.91 10.11
C ARG A 27 -2.14 -0.67 10.41
N LEU A 28 -1.42 -0.17 9.41
CA LEU A 28 -0.64 1.07 9.48
C LEU A 28 -1.50 2.27 9.83
N GLN A 29 -2.65 2.44 9.16
CA GLN A 29 -3.57 3.54 9.44
C GLN A 29 -4.13 3.46 10.86
N LYS A 30 -4.46 2.26 11.34
CA LYS A 30 -4.95 2.06 12.71
C LYS A 30 -3.89 2.44 13.76
N ALA A 31 -2.64 2.03 13.55
CA ALA A 31 -1.53 2.36 14.45
C ALA A 31 -1.26 3.88 14.47
N LEU A 32 -1.22 4.52 13.31
CA LEU A 32 -1.05 5.97 13.20
C LEU A 32 -2.24 6.76 13.77
N ALA A 33 -3.47 6.30 13.57
CA ALA A 33 -4.65 6.95 14.14
C ALA A 33 -4.67 6.86 15.67
N ALA A 34 -4.22 5.74 16.24
CA ALA A 34 -4.04 5.60 17.68
C ALA A 34 -2.98 6.58 18.22
N TYR A 35 -1.85 6.71 17.51
CA TYR A 35 -0.80 7.68 17.83
C TYR A 35 -1.31 9.12 17.77
N VAL A 36 -1.95 9.53 16.66
CA VAL A 36 -2.52 10.89 16.47
C VAL A 36 -3.60 11.23 17.50
N ASN A 37 -4.29 10.21 18.04
CA ASN A 37 -5.31 10.43 19.07
C ASN A 37 -4.71 10.82 20.43
N GLU A 38 -3.44 10.51 20.71
CA GLU A 38 -2.75 10.94 21.93
C GLU A 38 -2.52 12.48 21.92
N PRO A 39 -2.62 13.14 23.09
CA PRO A 39 -2.37 14.57 23.19
C PRO A 39 -0.99 14.98 22.68
N GLY A 40 -0.95 16.04 21.86
CA GLY A 40 0.30 16.63 21.37
C GLY A 40 1.01 15.85 20.26
N ARG A 41 0.43 14.76 19.76
CA ARG A 41 1.00 14.03 18.62
C ARG A 41 0.69 14.72 17.29
N PRO A 42 1.66 14.72 16.34
CA PRO A 42 1.47 15.34 15.04
C PRO A 42 0.49 14.54 14.16
N ASP A 43 -0.27 15.25 13.34
CA ASP A 43 -1.05 14.67 12.24
C ASP A 43 -0.11 13.87 11.31
N GLN A 44 -0.66 12.98 10.47
CA GLN A 44 0.15 12.17 9.56
C GLN A 44 -0.35 12.32 8.13
N LEU A 45 0.57 12.48 7.19
CA LEU A 45 0.30 12.35 5.77
C LEU A 45 1.08 11.15 5.24
N VAL A 46 0.35 10.11 4.86
CA VAL A 46 0.94 8.91 4.25
C VAL A 46 0.72 8.96 2.75
N ILE A 47 1.78 8.79 1.95
CA ILE A 47 1.71 8.65 0.49
C ILE A 47 2.24 7.27 0.12
N LEU A 48 1.45 6.49 -0.63
CA LEU A 48 1.80 5.13 -1.04
C LEU A 48 1.07 4.73 -2.32
N GLU A 49 1.35 3.52 -2.81
CA GLU A 49 0.48 2.81 -3.75
C GLU A 49 0.15 1.41 -3.23
N HIS A 50 -0.99 0.87 -3.66
CA HIS A 50 -1.43 -0.48 -3.32
C HIS A 50 -1.18 -1.47 -4.45
N ASP A 51 -1.15 -2.76 -4.13
CA ASP A 51 -1.41 -3.81 -5.10
C ASP A 51 -2.85 -3.73 -5.60
N ALA A 52 -3.13 -4.44 -6.70
CA ALA A 52 -4.44 -4.41 -7.30
C ALA A 52 -5.48 -4.93 -6.28
N VAL A 53 -6.42 -4.07 -5.92
CA VAL A 53 -7.40 -4.34 -4.87
C VAL A 53 -8.72 -3.64 -5.16
N PHE A 54 -9.82 -4.36 -4.95
CA PHE A 54 -11.14 -3.77 -4.76
C PHE A 54 -11.44 -3.62 -3.29
N THR A 55 -11.88 -2.42 -2.91
CA THR A 55 -12.29 -2.14 -1.55
C THR A 55 -13.79 -1.86 -1.52
N LEU A 56 -14.50 -2.52 -0.61
CA LEU A 56 -15.94 -2.39 -0.41
C LEU A 56 -16.16 -1.51 0.82
N GLY A 57 -16.51 -0.23 0.60
CA GLY A 57 -16.85 0.71 1.67
C GLY A 57 -18.17 0.38 2.36
N ARG A 58 -18.58 1.22 3.31
CA ARG A 58 -19.79 1.02 4.12
C ARG A 58 -21.08 0.86 3.31
N ASN A 59 -21.15 1.50 2.14
CA ASN A 59 -22.35 1.46 1.28
C ASN A 59 -22.24 0.41 0.17
N ALA A 60 -21.14 -0.36 0.11
CA ALA A 60 -20.88 -1.30 -0.97
C ALA A 60 -21.48 -2.70 -0.71
N THR A 61 -21.97 -3.30 -1.79
CA THR A 61 -22.45 -4.68 -1.82
C THR A 61 -21.52 -5.57 -2.65
N PRO A 62 -21.49 -6.89 -2.41
CA PRO A 62 -20.72 -7.79 -3.27
C PRO A 62 -21.16 -7.76 -4.73
N ALA A 63 -22.42 -7.40 -5.01
CA ALA A 63 -22.96 -7.28 -6.36
C ALA A 63 -22.39 -6.08 -7.14
N ASP A 64 -21.67 -5.18 -6.46
CA ASP A 64 -20.97 -4.07 -7.12
C ASP A 64 -19.69 -4.56 -7.84
N ILE A 65 -19.31 -5.83 -7.66
CA ILE A 65 -18.18 -6.51 -8.33
C ILE A 65 -18.76 -7.54 -9.32
N HIS A 66 -18.38 -7.40 -10.59
CA HIS A 66 -18.98 -8.14 -11.71
C HIS A 66 -18.21 -9.41 -12.11
N MET A 67 -17.16 -9.73 -11.36
CA MET A 67 -16.27 -10.87 -11.61
C MET A 67 -16.26 -11.81 -10.42
N SER A 68 -16.04 -13.11 -10.68
CA SER A 68 -15.89 -14.09 -9.60
C SER A 68 -14.61 -13.88 -8.82
N GLU A 69 -14.60 -14.32 -7.56
CA GLU A 69 -13.39 -14.27 -6.71
C GLU A 69 -12.22 -15.03 -7.34
N ASP A 70 -12.47 -16.20 -7.95
CA ASP A 70 -11.46 -17.00 -8.65
C ASP A 70 -10.84 -16.24 -9.83
N PHE A 71 -11.66 -15.54 -10.62
CA PHE A 71 -11.17 -14.74 -11.72
C PHE A 71 -10.28 -13.60 -11.19
N LEU A 72 -10.75 -12.88 -10.17
CA LEU A 72 -9.98 -11.78 -9.58
C LEU A 72 -8.65 -12.27 -8.99
N ALA A 73 -8.65 -13.39 -8.28
CA ALA A 73 -7.44 -14.02 -7.77
C ALA A 73 -6.47 -14.39 -8.90
N SER A 74 -6.96 -14.93 -10.02
CA SER A 74 -6.12 -15.22 -11.21
C SER A 74 -5.50 -13.97 -11.84
N GLN A 75 -6.16 -12.81 -11.69
CA GLN A 75 -5.67 -11.51 -12.14
C GLN A 75 -4.82 -10.79 -11.08
N GLY A 76 -4.60 -11.41 -9.91
CA GLY A 76 -3.87 -10.80 -8.79
C GLY A 76 -4.60 -9.64 -8.14
N VAL A 77 -5.94 -9.59 -8.23
CA VAL A 77 -6.78 -8.56 -7.61
C VAL A 77 -7.42 -9.10 -6.34
N SER A 78 -7.11 -8.48 -5.20
CA SER A 78 -7.72 -8.84 -3.92
C SER A 78 -9.03 -8.07 -3.67
N VAL A 79 -9.89 -8.58 -2.78
CA VAL A 79 -11.13 -7.91 -2.38
C VAL A 79 -11.16 -7.75 -0.87
N HIS A 80 -11.42 -6.53 -0.38
CA HIS A 80 -11.45 -6.24 1.05
C HIS A 80 -12.63 -5.34 1.43
N ARG A 81 -13.38 -5.73 2.48
CA ARG A 81 -14.35 -4.83 3.14
C ARG A 81 -13.62 -3.85 4.06
N THR A 82 -14.12 -2.62 4.13
CA THR A 82 -13.52 -1.53 4.88
C THR A 82 -14.59 -0.59 5.48
N ASP A 83 -14.22 0.17 6.50
CA ASP A 83 -15.08 1.13 7.21
C ASP A 83 -15.12 2.52 6.56
N ARG A 84 -14.38 2.76 5.47
CA ARG A 84 -14.46 4.02 4.73
C ARG A 84 -15.87 4.31 4.23
N GLY A 85 -16.20 5.59 4.12
CA GLY A 85 -17.37 6.02 3.37
C GLY A 85 -17.31 5.63 1.89
N GLY A 86 -18.46 5.70 1.23
CA GLY A 86 -18.62 5.37 -0.18
C GLY A 86 -18.88 3.88 -0.45
N GLU A 87 -18.96 3.55 -1.73
CA GLU A 87 -19.27 2.22 -2.26
C GLU A 87 -17.97 1.47 -2.63
N VAL A 88 -17.99 0.64 -3.67
CA VAL A 88 -16.80 -0.04 -4.20
C VAL A 88 -15.82 0.94 -4.88
N THR A 89 -14.52 0.69 -4.77
CA THR A 89 -13.50 1.36 -5.60
C THR A 89 -12.31 0.43 -5.85
N TYR A 90 -11.49 0.79 -6.82
CA TYR A 90 -10.23 0.13 -7.14
C TYR A 90 -9.01 0.95 -6.68
N HIS A 91 -7.98 0.24 -6.21
CA HIS A 91 -6.61 0.74 -6.09
C HIS A 91 -5.63 -0.23 -6.75
N GLY A 92 -4.49 0.28 -7.21
CA GLY A 92 -3.44 -0.56 -7.76
C GLY A 92 -2.20 0.21 -8.22
N PRO A 93 -1.22 -0.48 -8.81
CA PRO A 93 0.01 0.12 -9.33
C PRO A 93 -0.26 1.39 -10.15
N GLY A 94 0.49 2.45 -9.92
CA GLY A 94 0.35 3.68 -10.71
C GLY A 94 -0.79 4.59 -10.26
N GLN A 95 -1.57 4.22 -9.23
CA GLN A 95 -2.46 5.14 -8.51
C GLN A 95 -1.74 5.67 -7.27
N ILE A 96 -1.79 6.97 -7.03
CA ILE A 96 -1.31 7.53 -5.76
C ILE A 96 -2.44 7.42 -4.75
N VAL A 97 -2.18 6.78 -3.62
CA VAL A 97 -3.09 6.76 -2.47
C VAL A 97 -2.48 7.61 -1.37
N ALA A 98 -3.27 8.53 -0.83
CA ALA A 98 -2.85 9.39 0.27
C ALA A 98 -3.79 9.26 1.45
N TYR A 99 -3.23 8.99 2.63
CA TYR A 99 -3.95 8.89 3.90
C TYR A 99 -3.59 10.07 4.83
N PRO A 100 -4.37 11.17 4.80
CA PRO A 100 -4.30 12.23 5.79
C PRO A 100 -4.99 11.77 7.08
N ILE A 101 -4.20 11.37 8.07
CA ILE A 101 -4.65 10.96 9.40
C ILE A 101 -4.51 12.16 10.32
N CYS A 102 -5.58 12.94 10.40
CA CYS A 102 -5.61 14.23 11.06
C CYS A 102 -6.50 14.17 12.30
N ASN A 103 -6.06 14.82 13.37
CA ASN A 103 -6.91 15.15 14.50
C ASN A 103 -7.66 16.44 14.18
N LEU A 104 -8.99 16.37 14.10
CA LEU A 104 -9.83 17.53 13.80
C LEU A 104 -10.27 18.31 15.06
N ARG A 105 -10.01 17.81 16.27
CA ARG A 105 -10.41 18.47 17.52
C ARG A 105 -9.69 19.80 17.72
N GLY A 106 -10.32 20.77 18.36
CA GLY A 106 -9.70 22.04 18.75
C GLY A 106 -9.64 23.07 17.62
N GLY A 107 -10.73 23.24 16.87
CA GLY A 107 -10.90 24.27 15.85
C GLY A 107 -10.78 23.78 14.40
N ARG A 108 -10.76 22.46 14.16
CA ARG A 108 -10.76 21.85 12.83
C ARG A 108 -11.95 20.88 12.62
N GLU A 109 -12.98 20.92 13.47
CA GLU A 109 -14.17 20.06 13.46
C GLU A 109 -15.12 20.35 12.27
N ASP A 110 -14.59 20.29 11.05
CA ASP A 110 -15.30 20.50 9.80
C ASP A 110 -14.79 19.49 8.76
N VAL A 111 -15.52 18.38 8.67
CA VAL A 111 -15.21 17.29 7.72
C VAL A 111 -15.36 17.78 6.27
N GLY A 112 -16.31 18.68 6.02
CA GLY A 112 -16.52 19.24 4.68
C GLY A 112 -15.31 20.07 4.24
N ARG A 113 -14.70 20.81 5.16
CA ARG A 113 -13.44 21.56 4.90
C ARG A 113 -12.26 20.64 4.65
N LEU A 114 -12.14 19.54 5.39
CA LEU A 114 -11.16 18.50 5.08
C LEU A 114 -11.36 17.98 3.65
N VAL A 115 -12.58 17.54 3.30
CA VAL A 115 -12.90 17.04 1.94
C VAL A 115 -12.57 18.07 0.86
N ARG A 116 -13.01 19.34 1.03
CA ARG A 116 -12.73 20.40 0.05
C ARG A 116 -11.24 20.66 -0.13
N GLY A 117 -10.45 20.61 0.95
CA GLY A 117 -8.99 20.73 0.90
C GLY A 117 -8.32 19.57 0.16
N LEU A 118 -8.83 18.35 0.32
CA LEU A 118 -8.34 17.17 -0.43
C LEU A 118 -8.70 17.25 -1.92
N GLU A 119 -9.92 17.66 -2.26
CA GLU A 119 -10.33 17.91 -3.65
C GLU A 119 -9.48 19.00 -4.28
N GLU A 120 -9.26 20.10 -3.56
CA GLU A 120 -8.45 21.23 -4.02
C GLU A 120 -7.01 20.80 -4.31
N ALA A 121 -6.40 20.00 -3.43
CA ALA A 121 -5.06 19.50 -3.63
C ALA A 121 -4.94 18.64 -4.90
N MET A 122 -5.94 17.78 -5.18
CA MET A 122 -5.98 17.00 -6.41
C MET A 122 -6.22 17.87 -7.65
N ILE A 123 -7.09 18.88 -7.58
CA ILE A 123 -7.36 19.82 -8.69
C ILE A 123 -6.08 20.58 -9.06
N ARG A 124 -5.38 21.13 -8.07
CA ARG A 124 -4.10 21.83 -8.28
C ARG A 124 -3.03 20.92 -8.86
N THR A 125 -2.95 19.69 -8.36
CA THR A 125 -2.05 18.67 -8.93
C THR A 125 -2.36 18.41 -10.39
N ALA A 126 -3.63 18.25 -10.76
CA ALA A 126 -4.01 18.08 -12.17
C ALA A 126 -3.65 19.31 -13.01
N ALA A 127 -3.86 20.52 -12.48
CA ALA A 127 -3.55 21.78 -13.15
C ALA A 127 -2.04 21.96 -13.40
N ASP A 128 -1.17 21.51 -12.49
CA ASP A 128 0.29 21.52 -12.67
C ASP A 128 0.74 20.72 -13.91
N PHE A 129 -0.08 19.75 -14.35
CA PHE A 129 0.16 18.95 -15.56
C PHE A 129 -0.76 19.36 -16.73
N GLY A 130 -1.41 20.52 -16.66
CA GLY A 130 -2.26 21.06 -17.72
C GLY A 130 -3.63 20.39 -17.85
N VAL A 131 -4.06 19.61 -16.86
CA VAL A 131 -5.38 18.96 -16.84
C VAL A 131 -6.36 19.81 -16.03
N VAL A 132 -7.45 20.24 -16.68
CA VAL A 132 -8.54 20.95 -16.01
C VAL A 132 -9.48 19.93 -15.37
N ALA A 133 -9.50 19.91 -14.04
CA ALA A 133 -10.41 19.09 -13.24
C ALA A 133 -11.22 19.98 -12.28
N ASP A 134 -12.43 19.55 -11.93
CA ASP A 134 -13.29 20.25 -10.99
C ASP A 134 -14.10 19.26 -10.12
N ARG A 135 -14.80 19.80 -9.13
CA ARG A 135 -15.75 19.08 -8.27
C ARG A 135 -17.05 18.87 -9.02
N LEU A 136 -17.67 17.71 -8.80
CA LEU A 136 -19.01 17.43 -9.33
C LEU A 136 -20.02 17.39 -8.18
N LYS A 137 -21.04 18.25 -8.24
CA LYS A 137 -22.08 18.33 -7.20
C LYS A 137 -22.72 16.96 -6.99
N GLY A 138 -22.69 16.47 -5.75
CA GLY A 138 -23.27 15.18 -5.37
C GLY A 138 -22.38 13.96 -5.67
N ALA A 139 -21.17 14.16 -6.19
CA ALA A 139 -20.25 13.08 -6.53
C ALA A 139 -18.82 13.41 -6.04
N PRO A 140 -18.45 13.00 -4.80
CA PRO A 140 -17.17 13.34 -4.19
C PRO A 140 -15.95 12.93 -5.02
N GLY A 141 -14.90 13.75 -4.95
CA GLY A 141 -13.68 13.61 -5.73
C GLY A 141 -13.63 14.61 -6.88
N ILE A 142 -12.68 14.39 -7.78
CA ILE A 142 -12.39 15.33 -8.88
C ILE A 142 -12.63 14.68 -10.24
N TRP A 143 -13.13 15.49 -11.15
CA TRP A 143 -13.72 15.04 -12.41
C TRP A 143 -13.21 15.89 -13.56
N VAL A 144 -13.07 15.26 -14.73
CA VAL A 144 -12.60 15.90 -15.95
C VAL A 144 -13.68 15.80 -17.03
N GLU A 145 -13.97 16.93 -17.67
CA GLU A 145 -14.81 16.98 -18.87
C GLU A 145 -13.98 16.61 -20.11
N THR A 146 -13.96 15.32 -20.45
CA THR A 146 -13.14 14.81 -21.56
C THR A 146 -13.75 15.08 -22.93
N ALA A 147 -13.04 14.76 -24.01
CA ALA A 147 -13.60 14.83 -25.36
C ALA A 147 -14.86 13.96 -25.51
N LYS A 148 -14.90 12.80 -24.82
CA LYS A 148 -16.07 11.92 -24.76
C LYS A 148 -17.26 12.62 -24.10
N TYR A 149 -17.02 13.41 -23.05
CA TYR A 149 -18.07 14.25 -22.45
C TYR A 149 -18.67 15.23 -23.47
N ARG A 150 -17.83 15.90 -24.27
CA ARG A 150 -18.28 16.82 -25.32
C ARG A 150 -19.06 16.14 -26.46
N GLN A 151 -18.94 14.82 -26.60
CA GLN A 151 -19.67 13.99 -27.55
C GLN A 151 -20.94 13.34 -26.93
N GLY A 152 -21.36 13.79 -25.75
CA GLY A 152 -22.57 13.29 -25.07
C GLY A 152 -22.32 12.20 -24.02
N GLY A 153 -21.06 11.89 -23.71
CA GLY A 153 -20.70 11.09 -22.52
C GLY A 153 -20.78 11.91 -21.22
N GLY A 154 -20.67 11.25 -20.06
CA GLY A 154 -20.53 11.93 -18.78
C GLY A 154 -19.07 12.28 -18.42
N PRO A 155 -18.86 13.07 -17.36
CA PRO A 155 -17.53 13.40 -16.86
C PRO A 155 -16.80 12.15 -16.35
N GLU A 156 -15.47 12.20 -16.35
CA GLU A 156 -14.63 11.06 -15.96
C GLU A 156 -13.85 11.37 -14.68
N LYS A 157 -13.89 10.46 -13.71
CA LYS A 157 -13.26 10.64 -12.40
C LYS A 157 -11.73 10.49 -12.52
N LEU A 158 -11.00 11.52 -12.11
CA LEU A 158 -9.53 11.51 -12.02
C LEU A 158 -9.05 11.16 -10.60
N GLY A 159 -9.83 11.50 -9.58
CA GLY A 159 -9.48 11.27 -8.19
C GLY A 159 -10.70 10.94 -7.34
N ALA A 160 -10.59 9.93 -6.49
CA ALA A 160 -11.62 9.49 -5.56
C ALA A 160 -11.31 9.93 -4.12
N ILE A 161 -12.35 10.11 -3.32
CA ILE A 161 -12.25 10.39 -1.88
C ILE A 161 -13.14 9.40 -1.13
N GLY A 162 -12.57 8.79 -0.10
CA GLY A 162 -13.29 7.97 0.84
C GLY A 162 -12.64 8.10 2.20
N LEU A 163 -13.30 8.77 3.13
CA LEU A 163 -12.81 8.99 4.50
C LEU A 163 -13.63 8.19 5.51
N HIS A 164 -13.01 7.91 6.66
CA HIS A 164 -13.68 7.52 7.89
C HIS A 164 -13.23 8.44 9.02
N LEU A 165 -14.13 8.73 9.97
CA LEU A 165 -13.83 9.52 11.15
C LEU A 165 -14.28 8.76 12.40
N SER A 166 -13.36 8.64 13.35
CA SER A 166 -13.65 8.12 14.69
C SER A 166 -12.97 9.01 15.72
N LYS A 167 -13.72 9.46 16.74
CA LYS A 167 -13.24 10.41 17.75
C LYS A 167 -12.54 11.66 17.16
N TRP A 168 -13.04 12.14 16.01
CA TRP A 168 -12.47 13.25 15.24
C TRP A 168 -11.07 13.01 14.66
N ILE A 169 -10.62 11.75 14.58
CA ILE A 169 -9.42 11.36 13.85
C ILE A 169 -9.83 10.80 12.49
N SER A 170 -9.28 11.36 11.41
CA SER A 170 -9.53 10.84 10.05
C SER A 170 -8.68 9.61 9.75
N THR A 171 -9.23 8.71 8.96
CA THR A 171 -8.54 7.58 8.32
C THR A 171 -9.07 7.44 6.89
N HIS A 172 -8.38 6.64 6.08
CA HIS A 172 -8.46 6.59 4.63
C HIS A 172 -8.08 7.93 4.03
N GLY A 173 -8.64 8.31 2.88
CA GLY A 173 -8.21 9.52 2.22
C GLY A 173 -8.61 9.56 0.76
N ILE A 174 -7.60 9.77 -0.09
CA ILE A 174 -7.80 9.97 -1.51
C ILE A 174 -7.03 8.96 -2.35
N ALA A 175 -7.51 8.75 -3.57
CA ALA A 175 -6.86 7.95 -4.59
C ALA A 175 -6.83 8.74 -5.90
N PHE A 176 -5.64 9.12 -6.37
CA PHE A 176 -5.42 9.96 -7.54
C PHE A 176 -4.81 9.14 -8.69
N ASN A 177 -5.48 9.12 -9.83
CA ASN A 177 -5.13 8.25 -10.95
C ASN A 177 -4.03 8.87 -11.81
N VAL A 178 -2.78 8.42 -11.64
CA VAL A 178 -1.68 8.80 -12.54
C VAL A 178 -1.67 7.87 -13.74
N ARG A 179 -1.47 6.56 -13.50
CA ARG A 179 -1.42 5.52 -14.52
C ARG A 179 -1.88 4.12 -14.03
N PRO A 180 -2.98 4.00 -13.27
CA PRO A 180 -3.53 2.69 -12.93
C PRO A 180 -4.01 1.94 -14.17
N ASN A 181 -4.16 0.61 -14.03
CA ASN A 181 -4.92 -0.16 -15.01
C ASN A 181 -6.41 0.23 -14.95
N LEU A 182 -6.85 1.04 -15.91
CA LEU A 182 -8.23 1.52 -15.96
C LEU A 182 -9.24 0.42 -16.31
N ASP A 183 -8.82 -0.70 -16.91
CA ASP A 183 -9.74 -1.81 -17.22
C ASP A 183 -10.31 -2.47 -15.97
N HIS A 184 -9.59 -2.45 -14.85
CA HIS A 184 -10.10 -2.99 -13.58
C HIS A 184 -11.33 -2.22 -13.07
N PHE A 185 -11.48 -0.94 -13.39
CA PHE A 185 -12.71 -0.20 -13.04
C PHE A 185 -13.94 -0.72 -13.79
N ARG A 186 -13.78 -1.43 -14.91
CA ARG A 186 -14.89 -2.03 -15.67
C ARG A 186 -15.46 -3.27 -14.99
N TRP A 187 -14.76 -3.83 -14.02
CA TRP A 187 -15.19 -4.99 -13.23
C TRP A 187 -16.01 -4.59 -12.01
N ILE A 188 -16.26 -3.30 -11.81
CA ILE A 188 -17.02 -2.76 -10.68
C ILE A 188 -18.04 -1.72 -11.13
N THR A 189 -19.10 -1.51 -10.34
CA THR A 189 -20.02 -0.36 -10.49
C THR A 189 -19.86 0.59 -9.30
N PRO A 190 -19.08 1.68 -9.43
CA PRO A 190 -18.91 2.64 -8.35
C PRO A 190 -20.03 3.69 -8.34
N CYS A 191 -20.62 3.93 -7.16
CA CYS A 191 -21.54 5.04 -6.88
C CYS A 191 -22.84 5.04 -7.70
N GLY A 192 -23.33 3.87 -8.14
CA GLY A 192 -24.58 3.72 -8.90
C GLY A 192 -24.65 4.50 -10.23
N PHE A 193 -23.53 5.06 -10.70
CA PHE A 193 -23.48 5.88 -11.91
C PHE A 193 -23.15 5.01 -13.12
N THR A 194 -24.08 4.89 -14.07
CA THR A 194 -23.85 4.22 -15.36
C THR A 194 -23.39 5.19 -16.45
N ASP A 195 -23.50 6.49 -16.20
CA ASP A 195 -23.25 7.57 -17.16
C ASP A 195 -21.85 8.21 -17.02
N LYS A 196 -21.08 7.85 -15.99
CA LYS A 196 -19.79 8.46 -15.65
C LYS A 196 -18.62 7.50 -15.85
N GLY A 197 -17.48 8.03 -16.29
CA GLY A 197 -16.27 7.26 -16.54
C GLY A 197 -15.19 7.43 -15.46
N VAL A 198 -14.03 6.83 -15.70
CA VAL A 198 -12.81 6.99 -14.88
C VAL A 198 -11.66 7.26 -15.83
N CYS A 199 -10.82 8.23 -15.51
CA CYS A 199 -9.64 8.59 -16.28
C CYS A 199 -8.40 8.63 -15.37
N SER A 200 -7.25 8.83 -16.00
CA SER A 200 -5.95 9.01 -15.38
C SER A 200 -5.13 10.07 -16.12
N LEU A 201 -4.10 10.64 -15.48
CA LEU A 201 -3.18 11.55 -16.18
C LEU A 201 -2.59 10.90 -17.44
N ALA A 202 -2.22 9.62 -17.37
CA ALA A 202 -1.74 8.85 -18.52
C ALA A 202 -2.77 8.72 -19.66
N SER A 203 -4.04 8.45 -19.33
CA SER A 203 -5.09 8.37 -20.36
C SER A 203 -5.38 9.72 -21.03
N LEU A 204 -5.15 10.83 -20.32
CA LEU A 204 -5.45 12.18 -20.78
C LEU A 204 -4.28 12.82 -21.56
N LEU A 205 -3.05 12.50 -21.18
CA LEU A 205 -1.83 13.16 -21.67
C LEU A 205 -0.95 12.26 -22.55
N GLY A 206 -1.22 10.94 -22.61
CA GLY A 206 -0.41 9.98 -23.37
C GLY A 206 1.05 9.98 -22.93
N ASP A 207 1.97 10.07 -23.89
CA ASP A 207 3.42 10.07 -23.64
C ASP A 207 3.90 11.31 -22.85
N GLY A 208 3.10 12.38 -22.81
CA GLY A 208 3.37 13.57 -22.01
C GLY A 208 2.97 13.46 -20.54
N ALA A 209 2.44 12.31 -20.11
CA ALA A 209 2.01 12.11 -18.73
C ALA A 209 3.20 12.01 -17.76
N PRO A 210 3.07 12.56 -16.53
CA PRO A 210 4.14 12.46 -15.54
C PRO A 210 4.32 11.03 -15.04
N THR A 211 5.50 10.79 -14.48
CA THR A 211 5.76 9.60 -13.67
C THR A 211 4.93 9.65 -12.38
N TRP A 212 4.78 8.50 -11.73
CA TRP A 212 4.14 8.44 -10.41
C TRP A 212 4.86 9.33 -9.39
N ALA A 213 6.19 9.36 -9.41
CA ALA A 213 6.99 10.14 -8.47
C ALA A 213 6.76 11.65 -8.62
N GLU A 214 6.80 12.17 -9.85
CA GLU A 214 6.54 13.59 -10.13
C GLU A 214 5.13 14.02 -9.70
N ALA A 215 4.12 13.19 -10.00
CA ALA A 215 2.75 13.48 -9.59
C ALA A 215 2.57 13.38 -8.06
N ALA A 216 3.24 12.43 -7.40
CA ALA A 216 3.21 12.28 -5.95
C ALA A 216 3.87 13.47 -5.23
N ASP A 217 4.97 13.99 -5.77
CA ASP A 217 5.64 15.18 -5.23
C ASP A 217 4.72 16.42 -5.27
N ARG A 218 4.02 16.63 -6.40
CA ARG A 218 3.03 17.71 -6.54
C ARG A 218 1.86 17.52 -5.59
N LEU A 219 1.25 16.34 -5.59
CA LEU A 219 0.09 16.04 -4.75
C LEU A 219 0.40 16.21 -3.27
N GLN A 220 1.54 15.68 -2.83
CA GLN A 220 2.01 15.84 -1.47
C GLN A 220 2.16 17.32 -1.09
N ALA A 221 2.82 18.13 -1.93
CA ALA A 221 3.00 19.55 -1.65
C ALA A 221 1.66 20.28 -1.50
N HIS A 222 0.70 20.02 -2.39
CA HIS A 222 -0.63 20.61 -2.32
C HIS A 222 -1.45 20.13 -1.13
N LEU A 223 -1.29 18.88 -0.70
CA LEU A 223 -1.91 18.36 0.53
C LEU A 223 -1.34 19.02 1.77
N ILE A 224 -0.02 19.21 1.83
CA ILE A 224 0.65 19.89 2.95
C ILE A 224 0.12 21.32 3.10
N ASP A 225 0.06 22.06 1.99
CA ASP A 225 -0.47 23.43 1.95
C ASP A 225 -1.97 23.46 2.31
N GLY A 226 -2.81 22.71 1.59
CA GLY A 226 -4.26 22.72 1.74
C GLY A 226 -4.78 22.22 3.08
N LEU A 227 -4.00 21.39 3.79
CA LEU A 227 -4.31 20.90 5.13
C LEU A 227 -3.56 21.65 6.24
N ALA A 228 -2.80 22.70 5.89
CA ALA A 228 -1.95 23.47 6.77
C ALA A 228 -1.12 22.57 7.71
N MET A 229 -0.32 21.71 7.10
CA MET A 229 0.56 20.77 7.79
C MET A 229 1.93 21.41 8.04
N ASP A 230 2.26 21.64 9.30
CA ASP A 230 3.57 22.10 9.74
C ASP A 230 4.49 20.89 9.94
N LEU A 231 5.29 20.57 8.92
CA LEU A 231 6.06 19.34 8.87
C LEU A 231 7.15 19.28 9.95
N GLN A 232 7.05 18.25 10.77
CA GLN A 232 8.02 17.87 11.77
C GLN A 232 8.89 16.73 11.25
N PRO A 233 10.12 16.56 11.79
CA PRO A 233 10.94 15.40 11.51
C PRO A 233 10.19 14.10 11.79
N THR A 234 10.44 13.11 10.94
CA THR A 234 9.94 11.75 11.12
C THR A 234 11.09 10.77 11.17
N ARG A 235 10.91 9.65 11.86
CA ARG A 235 11.88 8.56 11.84
C ARG A 235 11.86 7.89 10.47
N ALA A 236 13.06 7.60 9.96
CA ALA A 236 13.21 6.76 8.78
C ALA A 236 12.62 5.37 9.04
N SER A 237 12.05 4.78 8.00
CA SER A 237 11.64 3.37 8.06
C SER A 237 12.90 2.51 8.11
N SER A 238 12.84 1.42 8.87
CA SER A 238 13.86 0.39 8.77
C SER A 238 13.79 -0.29 7.40
N ARG A 239 14.86 -0.97 7.03
CA ARG A 239 14.91 -1.78 5.82
C ARG A 239 15.29 -3.21 6.17
N SER A 240 14.76 -4.14 5.39
CA SER A 240 15.00 -5.56 5.56
C SER A 240 14.97 -6.25 4.21
N VAL A 241 15.33 -7.52 4.21
CA VAL A 241 15.22 -8.40 3.06
C VAL A 241 14.48 -9.67 3.42
N SER A 242 13.84 -10.25 2.42
CA SER A 242 13.31 -11.62 2.48
C SER A 242 13.96 -12.41 1.35
N ALA A 243 14.59 -13.53 1.69
CA ALA A 243 15.20 -14.43 0.73
C ALA A 243 14.39 -15.73 0.66
N LEU A 244 13.58 -15.87 -0.38
CA LEU A 244 12.80 -17.07 -0.64
C LEU A 244 13.70 -18.15 -1.24
N THR A 245 14.25 -18.98 -0.38
CA THR A 245 15.08 -20.13 -0.79
C THR A 245 14.21 -21.27 -1.26
N TRP A 246 14.52 -21.84 -2.43
CA TRP A 246 13.73 -22.91 -3.03
C TRP A 246 14.63 -23.94 -3.72
N ARG A 247 14.09 -25.14 -3.95
CA ARG A 247 14.77 -26.24 -4.64
C ARG A 247 13.80 -27.00 -5.54
N ARG A 248 14.36 -27.87 -6.39
CA ARG A 248 13.58 -28.84 -7.18
C ARG A 248 13.31 -30.08 -6.34
N GLY A 249 12.10 -30.20 -5.82
CA GLY A 249 11.64 -31.37 -5.08
C GLY A 249 11.07 -32.48 -5.99
N PRO A 250 10.79 -33.67 -5.43
CA PRO A 250 10.26 -34.80 -6.20
C PRO A 250 8.89 -34.53 -6.85
N GLY A 251 8.07 -33.68 -6.23
CA GLY A 251 6.71 -33.33 -6.70
C GLY A 251 6.60 -31.96 -7.37
N GLY A 252 7.73 -31.25 -7.57
CA GLY A 252 7.74 -29.87 -8.07
C GLY A 252 8.63 -28.95 -7.22
N PRO A 253 8.56 -27.62 -7.44
CA PRO A 253 9.33 -26.67 -6.65
C PRO A 253 8.90 -26.66 -5.17
N GLU A 254 9.88 -26.70 -4.28
CA GLU A 254 9.69 -26.61 -2.82
C GLU A 254 10.41 -25.37 -2.30
N VAL A 255 9.81 -24.68 -1.32
CA VAL A 255 10.41 -23.55 -0.61
C VAL A 255 10.84 -23.96 0.79
N LEU A 256 11.96 -23.42 1.25
CA LEU A 256 12.43 -23.59 2.61
C LEU A 256 11.58 -22.72 3.54
N MET A 257 10.86 -23.36 4.45
CA MET A 257 10.11 -22.74 5.52
C MET A 257 10.83 -23.00 6.84
N MET A 258 10.93 -22.00 7.70
CA MET A 258 11.54 -22.09 9.02
C MET A 258 10.56 -21.61 10.09
N LEU A 259 10.48 -22.34 11.20
CA LEU A 259 9.64 -22.01 12.33
C LEU A 259 10.45 -21.18 13.33
N ARG A 260 10.04 -19.92 13.52
CA ARG A 260 10.65 -19.05 14.54
C ARG A 260 10.47 -19.62 15.93
N VAL A 261 11.44 -19.46 16.81
CA VAL A 261 11.29 -19.83 18.23
C VAL A 261 10.20 -18.99 18.92
N PRO A 262 9.64 -19.43 20.06
CA PRO A 262 8.59 -18.71 20.76
C PRO A 262 8.92 -17.26 21.15
N ALA A 263 10.17 -16.99 21.53
CA ALA A 263 10.65 -15.64 21.84
C ALA A 263 10.53 -14.68 20.64
N HIS A 264 10.47 -15.23 19.44
CA HIS A 264 10.34 -14.54 18.17
C HIS A 264 8.96 -14.75 17.51
N GLY A 265 7.98 -15.22 18.29
CA GLY A 265 6.56 -15.17 17.96
C GLY A 265 5.96 -16.41 17.27
N PHE A 266 6.75 -17.45 17.05
CA PHE A 266 6.27 -18.81 16.72
C PHE A 266 5.38 -18.91 15.47
N TRP A 267 5.88 -18.44 14.32
CA TRP A 267 5.24 -18.64 13.01
C TRP A 267 6.26 -19.08 11.96
N TRP A 268 5.74 -19.67 10.88
CA TRP A 268 6.54 -20.08 9.72
C TRP A 268 6.87 -18.92 8.80
N GLN A 269 8.12 -18.83 8.34
CA GLN A 269 8.58 -17.81 7.41
C GLN A 269 9.72 -18.32 6.51
N SER A 270 10.08 -17.52 5.51
CA SER A 270 11.35 -17.64 4.79
C SER A 270 12.49 -17.02 5.62
N VAL A 271 13.72 -17.04 5.07
CA VAL A 271 14.85 -16.26 5.59
C VAL A 271 14.50 -14.77 5.49
N THR A 272 14.69 -14.03 6.57
CA THR A 272 14.37 -12.60 6.63
C THR A 272 15.29 -11.91 7.61
N GLY A 273 15.82 -10.75 7.24
CA GLY A 273 16.62 -10.00 8.19
C GLY A 273 16.81 -8.53 7.88
N MET A 274 17.28 -7.83 8.90
CA MET A 274 17.35 -6.38 8.92
C MET A 274 18.63 -5.92 8.25
N MET A 275 18.53 -4.84 7.47
CA MET A 275 19.71 -4.24 6.87
C MET A 275 20.53 -3.51 7.93
N GLU A 276 21.82 -3.80 8.00
CA GLU A 276 22.75 -3.07 8.86
C GLU A 276 23.21 -1.76 8.21
N PRO A 277 23.71 -0.78 9.00
CA PRO A 277 24.21 0.48 8.46
C PRO A 277 25.30 0.28 7.40
N GLY A 278 25.04 0.71 6.17
CA GLY A 278 25.98 0.64 5.05
C GLY A 278 25.88 -0.63 4.20
N GLU A 279 25.02 -1.59 4.55
CA GLU A 279 24.77 -2.76 3.70
C GLU A 279 23.90 -2.41 2.49
N GLU A 280 24.26 -2.98 1.34
CA GLU A 280 23.35 -3.10 0.20
C GLU A 280 22.38 -4.28 0.41
N PRO A 281 21.15 -4.22 -0.13
CA PRO A 281 20.14 -5.25 0.11
C PRO A 281 20.59 -6.69 -0.22
N GLU A 282 21.34 -6.87 -1.32
CA GLU A 282 21.84 -8.20 -1.70
C GLU A 282 22.89 -8.73 -0.72
N GLN A 283 23.71 -7.85 -0.13
CA GLN A 283 24.69 -8.23 0.90
C GLN A 283 23.99 -8.69 2.18
N THR A 284 22.97 -7.94 2.63
CA THR A 284 22.11 -8.34 3.74
C THR A 284 21.50 -9.71 3.47
N ALA A 285 20.93 -9.94 2.27
CA ALA A 285 20.29 -11.23 1.96
C ALA A 285 21.28 -12.40 2.00
N HIS A 286 22.49 -12.22 1.48
CA HIS A 286 23.54 -13.25 1.59
C HIS A 286 23.97 -13.51 3.04
N ARG A 287 24.11 -12.46 3.86
CA ARG A 287 24.47 -12.60 5.27
C ARG A 287 23.40 -13.39 6.04
N GLU A 288 22.14 -12.98 5.94
CA GLU A 288 21.02 -13.65 6.62
C GLU A 288 20.87 -15.10 6.16
N LEU A 289 21.06 -15.39 4.87
CA LEU A 289 21.07 -16.77 4.38
C LEU A 289 22.17 -17.62 5.01
N LEU A 290 23.38 -17.07 5.11
CA LEU A 290 24.50 -17.77 5.70
C LEU A 290 24.32 -17.97 7.21
N GLU A 291 23.87 -16.94 7.93
CA GLU A 291 23.67 -16.94 9.38
C GLU A 291 22.50 -17.84 9.78
N GLU A 292 21.32 -17.68 9.16
CA GLU A 292 20.12 -18.41 9.55
C GLU A 292 20.08 -19.85 9.04
N THR A 293 20.75 -20.17 7.91
CA THR A 293 20.60 -21.48 7.23
C THR A 293 21.89 -22.16 6.81
N GLY A 294 23.03 -21.45 6.82
CA GLY A 294 24.29 -21.93 6.26
C GLY A 294 24.30 -22.06 4.73
N LEU A 295 23.27 -21.57 4.03
CA LEU A 295 23.12 -21.71 2.58
C LEU A 295 23.74 -20.53 1.82
N ILE A 296 24.25 -20.82 0.63
CA ILE A 296 24.82 -19.85 -0.30
C ILE A 296 24.32 -20.21 -1.70
N GLY A 297 24.07 -19.20 -2.53
CA GLY A 297 23.59 -19.39 -3.90
C GLY A 297 23.48 -18.06 -4.62
N VAL A 298 22.94 -18.07 -5.85
CA VAL A 298 22.75 -16.86 -6.64
C VAL A 298 21.38 -16.26 -6.32
N LEU A 299 21.37 -15.03 -5.83
CA LEU A 299 20.13 -14.29 -5.57
C LEU A 299 19.54 -13.76 -6.87
N ARG A 300 18.21 -13.87 -6.98
CA ARG A 300 17.43 -13.30 -8.09
C ARG A 300 16.38 -12.36 -7.49
N PRO A 301 16.40 -11.06 -7.82
CA PRO A 301 15.36 -10.13 -7.38
C PRO A 301 13.99 -10.60 -7.84
N LEU A 302 12.99 -10.63 -6.95
CA LEU A 302 11.61 -10.96 -7.31
C LEU A 302 10.85 -9.74 -7.88
N GLY A 303 11.45 -8.56 -7.87
CA GLY A 303 10.77 -7.31 -8.25
C GLY A 303 9.71 -6.87 -7.24
N LEU A 304 9.76 -7.40 -6.02
CA LEU A 304 8.86 -7.06 -4.92
C LEU A 304 9.62 -6.28 -3.85
N THR A 305 9.22 -5.03 -3.65
CA THR A 305 9.62 -4.19 -2.53
C THR A 305 8.35 -3.62 -1.92
N HIS A 306 8.11 -3.88 -0.63
CA HIS A 306 6.87 -3.46 0.03
C HIS A 306 7.13 -2.92 1.44
N SER A 307 6.27 -2.02 1.91
CA SER A 307 6.35 -1.43 3.24
C SER A 307 5.18 -1.86 4.12
N PHE A 308 5.45 -1.97 5.43
CA PHE A 308 4.43 -2.31 6.42
C PHE A 308 4.73 -1.69 7.79
N TRP A 309 3.70 -1.61 8.62
CA TRP A 309 3.83 -1.26 10.04
C TRP A 309 4.37 -2.44 10.83
N VAL A 310 5.38 -2.20 11.66
CA VAL A 310 5.95 -3.20 12.58
C VAL A 310 5.10 -3.24 13.84
N ASP A 311 4.42 -4.37 14.04
CA ASP A 311 3.50 -4.56 15.16
C ASP A 311 4.24 -4.52 16.51
N SER A 312 3.87 -3.56 17.36
CA SER A 312 4.50 -3.36 18.66
C SER A 312 4.18 -4.46 19.68
N SER A 313 3.21 -5.33 19.41
CA SER A 313 3.00 -6.54 20.20
C SER A 313 4.03 -7.63 19.90
N ILE A 314 4.70 -7.55 18.75
CA ILE A 314 5.76 -8.47 18.32
C ILE A 314 7.13 -7.91 18.69
N VAL A 315 7.38 -6.63 18.37
CA VAL A 315 8.64 -5.95 18.66
C VAL A 315 8.36 -4.76 19.60
N ARG A 316 8.91 -4.80 20.81
CA ARG A 316 8.74 -3.69 21.76
C ARG A 316 9.67 -2.53 21.43
N PHE A 317 9.12 -1.33 21.39
CA PHE A 317 9.86 -0.08 21.21
C PHE A 317 9.85 0.75 22.50
N PRO A 318 10.88 1.57 22.74
CA PRO A 318 10.99 2.38 23.96
C PRO A 318 10.01 3.57 24.00
N ASP A 319 9.39 3.90 22.86
CA ASP A 319 8.45 5.00 22.70
C ASP A 319 7.23 4.57 21.87
N PRO A 320 6.10 5.28 21.95
CA PRO A 320 4.86 4.87 21.30
C PRO A 320 4.77 5.29 19.82
N GLU A 321 5.80 5.92 19.23
CA GLU A 321 5.75 6.28 17.81
C GLU A 321 5.76 5.01 16.95
N PRO A 322 4.79 4.83 16.03
CA PRO A 322 4.75 3.65 15.17
C PRO A 322 6.03 3.49 14.34
N ARG A 323 6.48 2.24 14.18
CA ARG A 323 7.64 1.88 13.35
C ARG A 323 7.21 1.22 12.06
N PHE A 324 8.00 1.44 11.01
CA PHE A 324 7.71 0.96 9.67
C PHE A 324 8.96 0.32 9.09
N ASN A 325 8.74 -0.66 8.25
CA ASN A 325 9.79 -1.40 7.59
C ASN A 325 9.50 -1.51 6.10
N THR A 326 10.54 -1.39 5.28
CA THR A 326 10.50 -1.67 3.84
C THR A 326 11.33 -2.91 3.56
N GLU A 327 10.69 -3.94 3.05
CA GLU A 327 11.29 -5.25 2.75
C GLU A 327 11.50 -5.42 1.24
N ILE A 328 12.67 -5.92 0.88
CA ILE A 328 13.06 -6.24 -0.51
C ILE A 328 13.16 -7.76 -0.65
N CYS A 329 12.44 -8.33 -1.61
CA CYS A 329 12.32 -9.78 -1.75
C CYS A 329 13.21 -10.32 -2.88
N TYR A 330 13.96 -11.36 -2.54
CA TYR A 330 14.78 -12.16 -3.44
C TYR A 330 14.31 -13.60 -3.47
N SER A 331 14.73 -14.34 -4.49
CA SER A 331 14.66 -15.79 -4.51
C SER A 331 16.05 -16.37 -4.71
N MET A 332 16.27 -17.57 -4.18
CA MET A 332 17.52 -18.31 -4.36
C MET A 332 17.22 -19.78 -4.62
N GLU A 333 17.68 -20.30 -5.76
CA GLU A 333 17.62 -21.74 -6.05
C GLU A 333 18.82 -22.43 -5.39
N VAL A 334 18.59 -23.55 -4.71
CA VAL A 334 19.62 -24.43 -4.16
C VAL A 334 19.50 -25.85 -4.70
N SER A 335 20.57 -26.64 -4.56
CA SER A 335 20.54 -28.05 -4.95
C SER A 335 19.52 -28.83 -4.09
N PRO A 336 18.87 -29.88 -4.64
CA PRO A 336 17.98 -30.74 -3.88
C PRO A 336 18.60 -31.34 -2.61
N GLU A 337 19.91 -31.55 -2.63
CA GLU A 337 20.75 -32.11 -1.57
C GLU A 337 21.30 -31.06 -0.59
N ALA A 338 20.91 -29.79 -0.73
CA ALA A 338 21.38 -28.72 0.14
C ALA A 338 21.04 -28.99 1.62
N GLU A 339 22.07 -28.95 2.47
CA GLU A 339 21.95 -29.17 3.90
C GLU A 339 21.65 -27.85 4.63
N VAL A 340 20.51 -27.80 5.33
CA VAL A 340 20.08 -26.63 6.09
C VAL A 340 20.59 -26.73 7.52
N ARG A 341 21.28 -25.69 7.98
CA ARG A 341 21.74 -25.55 9.37
C ARG A 341 21.13 -24.31 9.98
N LEU A 342 20.15 -24.51 10.85
CA LEU A 342 19.42 -23.41 11.49
C LEU A 342 20.28 -22.71 12.55
N GLU A 343 20.12 -21.38 12.65
CA GLU A 343 20.51 -20.62 13.83
C GLU A 343 19.51 -20.88 14.97
N PRO A 344 19.90 -21.66 16.01
CA PRO A 344 18.96 -22.16 17.01
C PRO A 344 18.39 -21.06 17.93
N SER A 345 19.02 -19.88 18.00
CA SER A 345 18.47 -18.75 18.73
C SER A 345 17.27 -18.11 18.02
N GLU A 346 17.14 -18.31 16.71
CA GLU A 346 16.08 -17.72 15.89
C GLU A 346 15.01 -18.72 15.46
N HIS A 347 15.41 -19.95 15.10
CA HIS A 347 14.52 -20.97 14.54
C HIS A 347 14.67 -22.32 15.23
N SER A 348 13.55 -23.02 15.43
CA SER A 348 13.53 -24.33 16.07
C SER A 348 13.46 -25.49 15.07
N GLU A 349 12.82 -25.27 13.92
CA GLU A 349 12.53 -26.33 12.93
C GLU A 349 12.53 -25.74 11.51
N TYR A 350 12.80 -26.58 10.51
CA TYR A 350 12.62 -26.23 9.11
C TYR A 350 11.90 -27.34 8.35
N GLN A 351 11.27 -26.96 7.25
CA GLN A 351 10.63 -27.89 6.33
C GLN A 351 10.72 -27.36 4.90
N TRP A 352 10.98 -28.24 3.95
CA TRP A 352 10.74 -27.98 2.53
C TRP A 352 9.27 -28.22 2.22
N CYS A 353 8.57 -27.16 1.80
CA CYS A 353 7.12 -27.20 1.55
C CYS A 353 6.85 -26.96 0.06
N GLY A 354 5.83 -27.62 -0.50
CA GLY A 354 5.32 -27.23 -1.81
C GLY A 354 4.80 -25.80 -1.81
N LEU A 355 4.71 -25.15 -2.98
CA LEU A 355 4.34 -23.73 -3.07
C LEU A 355 2.97 -23.42 -2.44
N ASP A 356 1.96 -24.25 -2.68
CA ASP A 356 0.61 -24.03 -2.15
C ASP A 356 0.57 -24.27 -0.62
N GLU A 357 1.27 -25.28 -0.11
CA GLU A 357 1.43 -25.52 1.33
C GLU A 357 2.14 -24.34 2.03
N ALA A 358 3.17 -23.78 1.39
CA ALA A 358 3.86 -22.61 1.92
C ALA A 358 2.95 -21.38 1.99
N LEU A 359 2.10 -21.15 0.97
CA LEU A 359 1.11 -20.07 0.96
C LEU A 359 0.11 -20.17 2.11
N ASP A 360 -0.30 -21.38 2.48
CA ASP A 360 -1.20 -21.63 3.61
C ASP A 360 -0.53 -21.38 4.97
N ARG A 361 0.75 -21.76 5.10
CA ARG A 361 1.52 -21.61 6.35
C ARG A 361 2.03 -20.20 6.61
N MET A 362 2.34 -19.44 5.55
CA MET A 362 2.88 -18.09 5.69
C MET A 362 1.88 -17.14 6.35
N LYS A 363 2.38 -16.33 7.27
CA LYS A 363 1.55 -15.39 8.03
C LYS A 363 1.28 -14.09 7.27
N TRP A 364 2.27 -13.56 6.57
CA TRP A 364 2.26 -12.18 6.07
C TRP A 364 2.07 -12.09 4.55
N GLU A 365 1.43 -11.01 4.12
CA GLU A 365 1.07 -10.76 2.72
C GLU A 365 2.31 -10.69 1.82
N GLY A 366 3.40 -10.08 2.29
CA GLY A 366 4.67 -9.98 1.55
C GLY A 366 5.30 -11.32 1.24
N SER A 367 5.40 -12.21 2.24
CA SER A 367 5.96 -13.55 2.06
C SER A 367 5.10 -14.38 1.07
N LYS A 368 3.77 -14.29 1.19
CA LYS A 368 2.86 -14.96 0.25
C LYS A 368 3.03 -14.43 -1.18
N ALA A 369 3.11 -13.12 -1.34
CA ALA A 369 3.32 -12.48 -2.64
C ALA A 369 4.66 -12.90 -3.27
N ALA A 370 5.73 -13.04 -2.48
CA ALA A 370 7.01 -13.55 -2.96
C ALA A 370 6.89 -14.98 -3.52
N VAL A 371 6.13 -15.85 -2.86
CA VAL A 371 5.85 -17.22 -3.37
C VAL A 371 5.04 -17.20 -4.66
N VAL A 372 4.01 -16.35 -4.75
CA VAL A 372 3.21 -16.20 -6.00
C VAL A 372 4.09 -15.72 -7.16
N LEU A 373 4.98 -14.75 -6.91
CA LEU A 373 5.91 -14.27 -7.93
C LEU A 373 6.91 -15.34 -8.35
N LEU A 374 7.43 -16.13 -7.40
CA LEU A 374 8.27 -17.29 -7.71
C LEU A 374 7.51 -18.31 -8.57
N LYS A 375 6.28 -18.67 -8.19
CA LYS A 375 5.43 -19.60 -8.95
C LYS A 375 5.30 -19.16 -10.42
N LYS A 376 4.98 -17.88 -10.63
CA LYS A 376 4.90 -17.27 -11.97
C LYS A 376 6.23 -17.29 -12.71
N ALA A 377 7.34 -16.97 -12.04
CA ALA A 377 8.68 -16.96 -12.65
C ALA A 377 9.13 -18.36 -13.09
N LEU A 378 8.65 -19.41 -12.41
CA LEU A 378 8.92 -20.80 -12.74
C LEU A 378 7.95 -21.40 -13.77
N GLY A 379 6.88 -20.68 -14.14
CA GLY A 379 5.89 -21.13 -15.12
C GLY A 379 4.84 -22.11 -14.57
N PHE A 380 4.55 -22.05 -13.27
CA PHE A 380 3.55 -22.88 -12.58
C PHE A 380 2.27 -22.11 -12.22
#